data_AF-A0A441TTY0-F1
#
_entry.id   AF-A0A441TTY0-F1
#
_cell.length_a   1.000
_cell.length_b   1.000
_cell.length_c   1.000
_cell.angle_alpha   90.00
_cell.angle_beta   90.00
_cell.angle_gamma   90.00
#
_symmetry.space_group_name_H-M   'P 1'
#
loop_
_entity.id
_entity.type
_entity.pdbx_description
1 polymer ?
#
loop_
_entity_poly.entity_id
_entity_poly.type
_entity_poly.pdbx_seq_one_letter_code
_entity_poly.pdbx_strand_id
1 'polypeptide(L)'
;MSDISRPGELSEDDIPPSARVVEVWGAPVLDVLDEPSEYHRVVGAMPSAIRNVICVELLSWQVLNGGFRQYFWNSYGITAQGAIQGFRAMGLETHAELTRQACALLGESFPEERLARMEIVGEVGGSGIDFNALDDAFYALEENKRDSAEAALNAYATAALDGHWQ
;
A
#
# COMPACT_ATOMS: atom_id res chain seq x y z
N MET A 1 34.40 -2.85 -32.46
CA MET A 1 34.13 -3.19 -31.04
C MET A 1 32.70 -2.80 -30.78
N SER A 2 31.79 -3.74 -31.04
CA SER A 2 30.35 -3.56 -30.86
C SER A 2 30.08 -3.52 -29.37
N ASP A 3 29.56 -2.39 -28.89
CA ASP A 3 29.09 -2.23 -27.53
C ASP A 3 27.86 -3.11 -27.34
N ILE A 4 27.98 -4.11 -26.47
CA ILE A 4 26.90 -5.03 -26.12
C ILE A 4 26.30 -4.43 -24.87
N SER A 5 25.27 -3.59 -25.03
CA SER A 5 24.42 -3.15 -23.92
C SER A 5 23.98 -4.39 -23.13
N ARG A 6 24.30 -4.43 -21.84
CA ARG A 6 23.88 -5.49 -20.93
C ARG A 6 22.34 -5.54 -20.89
N PRO A 7 21.72 -6.73 -20.86
CA PRO A 7 20.29 -6.82 -20.70
C PRO A 7 19.92 -6.51 -19.24
N GLY A 8 19.15 -5.43 -19.04
CA GLY A 8 18.23 -5.34 -17.90
C GLY A 8 18.62 -4.46 -16.70
N GLU A 9 19.40 -3.40 -16.86
CA GLU A 9 19.30 -2.28 -15.91
C GLU A 9 18.17 -1.37 -16.40
N LEU A 10 17.05 -1.37 -15.68
CA LEU A 10 16.01 -0.36 -15.84
C LEU A 10 16.67 1.02 -15.64
N SER A 11 16.40 1.96 -16.55
CA SER A 11 16.88 3.33 -16.39
C SER A 11 16.33 3.89 -15.08
N GLU A 12 17.04 4.83 -14.43
CA GLU A 12 16.46 5.59 -13.31
C GLU A 12 15.15 6.32 -13.70
N ASP A 13 14.96 6.55 -15.00
CA ASP A 13 13.76 7.12 -15.63
C ASP A 13 12.58 6.13 -15.77
N ASP A 14 12.80 4.82 -15.55
CA ASP A 14 11.77 3.77 -15.71
C ASP A 14 11.06 3.44 -14.37
N ILE A 15 11.52 4.00 -13.25
CA ILE A 15 10.91 3.76 -11.93
C ILE A 15 9.66 4.62 -11.80
N PRO A 16 8.46 4.03 -11.57
CA PRO A 16 7.25 4.81 -11.33
C PRO A 16 7.45 5.82 -10.18
N PRO A 17 6.93 7.06 -10.29
CA PRO A 17 7.07 8.07 -9.25
C PRO A 17 6.68 7.59 -7.84
N SER A 18 5.65 6.74 -7.72
CA SER A 18 5.24 6.19 -6.43
C SER A 18 6.27 5.23 -5.84
N ALA A 19 6.84 4.34 -6.65
CA ALA A 19 7.94 3.47 -6.25
C ALA A 19 9.19 4.26 -5.87
N ARG A 20 9.48 5.37 -6.56
CA ARG A 20 10.58 6.29 -6.21
C ARG A 20 10.38 6.92 -4.83
N VAL A 21 9.15 7.30 -4.47
CA VAL A 21 8.86 7.79 -3.11
C VAL A 21 9.19 6.71 -2.07
N VAL A 22 8.81 5.45 -2.31
CA VAL A 22 9.14 4.34 -1.39
C VAL A 22 10.65 4.09 -1.33
N GLU A 23 11.37 4.18 -2.44
CA GLU A 23 12.83 4.03 -2.46
C GLU A 23 13.52 5.10 -1.59
N VAL A 24 13.10 6.36 -1.71
CA VAL A 24 13.77 7.49 -1.03
C VAL A 24 13.32 7.64 0.42
N TRP A 25 12.04 7.39 0.72
CA TRP A 25 11.42 7.71 2.01
C TRP A 25 10.89 6.49 2.77
N GLY A 26 10.83 5.32 2.14
CA GLY A 26 10.14 4.14 2.68
C GLY A 26 10.92 3.39 3.74
N ALA A 27 12.26 3.40 3.71
CA ALA A 27 13.09 2.58 4.61
C ALA A 27 12.74 2.78 6.11
N PRO A 28 12.61 4.02 6.65
CA PRO A 28 12.21 4.20 8.04
C PRO A 28 10.83 3.63 8.39
N VAL A 29 9.89 3.57 7.43
CA VAL A 29 8.55 2.96 7.64
C VAL A 29 8.66 1.45 7.66
N LEU A 30 9.40 0.88 6.68
CA LEU A 30 9.57 -0.56 6.53
C LEU A 30 10.26 -1.18 7.75
N ASP A 31 11.21 -0.47 8.35
CA ASP A 31 11.96 -0.92 9.52
C ASP A 31 11.10 -1.06 10.80
N VAL A 32 9.92 -0.44 10.84
CA VAL A 32 9.08 -0.35 12.06
C VAL A 32 7.66 -0.90 11.90
N LEU A 33 7.38 -1.64 10.82
CA LEU A 33 6.02 -2.14 10.53
C LEU A 33 5.44 -3.08 11.60
N ASP A 34 6.31 -3.73 12.40
CA ASP A 34 5.91 -4.62 13.50
C ASP A 34 6.02 -3.93 14.88
N GLU A 35 6.23 -2.61 14.92
CA GLU A 35 6.38 -1.84 16.16
C GLU A 35 5.38 -0.66 16.18
N PRO A 36 4.11 -0.85 16.60
CA PRO A 36 3.07 0.16 16.37
C PRO A 36 3.38 1.56 16.89
N SER A 37 3.99 1.66 18.08
CA SER A 37 4.39 2.96 18.64
C SER A 37 5.44 3.68 17.77
N GLU A 38 6.44 2.94 17.28
CA GLU A 38 7.48 3.50 16.42
C GLU A 38 6.96 3.78 15.01
N TYR A 39 6.10 2.92 14.47
CA TYR A 39 5.38 3.17 13.22
C TYR A 39 4.65 4.52 13.25
N HIS A 40 3.83 4.76 14.27
CA HIS A 40 3.09 6.02 14.40
C HIS A 40 4.03 7.22 14.58
N ARG A 41 5.14 7.05 15.30
CA ARG A 41 6.16 8.10 15.48
C ARG A 41 6.82 8.47 14.14
N VAL A 42 7.25 7.46 13.36
CA VAL A 42 7.91 7.65 12.06
C VAL A 42 6.94 8.26 11.05
N VAL A 43 5.77 7.67 10.87
CA VAL A 43 4.76 8.14 9.90
C VAL A 43 4.21 9.50 10.29
N GLY A 44 4.06 9.79 11.58
CA GLY A 44 3.62 11.09 12.09
C GLY A 44 4.60 12.23 11.81
N ALA A 45 5.90 11.94 11.69
CA ALA A 45 6.93 12.92 11.39
C ALA A 45 7.10 13.20 9.88
N MET A 46 6.50 12.38 9.01
CA MET A 46 6.59 12.53 7.55
C MET A 46 5.60 13.56 7.01
N PRO A 47 5.94 14.26 5.90
CA PRO A 47 4.96 15.02 5.14
C PRO A 47 3.75 14.16 4.78
N SER A 48 2.54 14.70 4.92
CA SER A 48 1.29 13.95 4.74
C SER A 48 1.21 13.27 3.36
N ALA A 49 1.61 13.96 2.31
CA ALA A 49 1.59 13.42 0.97
C ALA A 49 2.60 12.28 0.76
N ILE A 50 3.80 12.37 1.35
CA ILE A 50 4.80 11.29 1.28
C ILE A 50 4.28 10.03 1.97
N ARG A 51 3.77 10.14 3.20
CA ARG A 51 3.21 8.96 3.90
C ARG A 51 1.98 8.38 3.20
N ASN A 52 1.16 9.21 2.55
CA ASN A 52 -0.01 8.76 1.79
C ASN A 52 0.42 7.87 0.62
N VAL A 53 1.43 8.30 -0.15
CA VAL A 53 1.99 7.51 -1.26
C VAL A 53 2.55 6.19 -0.73
N ILE A 54 3.39 6.23 0.31
CA ILE A 54 3.99 5.01 0.87
C ILE A 54 2.90 4.02 1.31
N CYS A 55 1.90 4.46 2.07
CA CYS A 55 0.89 3.53 2.58
C CYS A 55 0.03 2.92 1.46
N VAL A 56 -0.33 3.71 0.44
CA VAL A 56 -1.07 3.22 -0.73
C VAL A 56 -0.22 2.24 -1.54
N GLU A 57 1.04 2.58 -1.84
CA GLU A 57 1.94 1.73 -2.62
C GLU A 57 2.18 0.38 -1.93
N LEU A 58 2.43 0.39 -0.61
CA LEU A 58 2.63 -0.84 0.16
C LEU A 58 1.37 -1.72 0.19
N LEU A 59 0.18 -1.13 0.31
CA LEU A 59 -1.06 -1.89 0.22
C LEU A 59 -1.22 -2.49 -1.18
N SER A 60 -1.08 -1.66 -2.22
CA SER A 60 -1.22 -2.10 -3.62
C SER A 60 -0.28 -3.25 -3.94
N TRP A 61 1.00 -3.19 -3.55
CA TRP A 61 1.96 -4.28 -3.75
C TRP A 61 1.54 -5.58 -3.08
N GLN A 62 1.02 -5.52 -1.85
CA GLN A 62 0.63 -6.73 -1.14
C GLN A 62 -0.67 -7.32 -1.67
N VAL A 63 -1.68 -6.47 -1.91
CA VAL A 63 -2.99 -6.91 -2.42
C VAL A 63 -2.85 -7.44 -3.84
N LEU A 64 -2.17 -6.73 -4.75
CA LEU A 64 -1.96 -7.21 -6.12
C LEU A 64 -1.09 -8.47 -6.22
N ASN A 65 -0.31 -8.78 -5.18
CA ASN A 65 0.52 -9.98 -5.14
C ASN A 65 -0.18 -11.18 -4.49
N GLY A 66 -1.03 -10.98 -3.48
CA GLY A 66 -1.62 -12.07 -2.71
C GLY A 66 -2.90 -11.72 -1.92
N GLY A 67 -3.59 -10.65 -2.31
CA GLY A 67 -4.85 -10.20 -1.72
C GLY A 67 -4.70 -9.52 -0.35
N PHE A 68 -5.83 -9.07 0.18
CA PHE A 68 -5.95 -8.49 1.51
C PHE A 68 -5.50 -9.48 2.60
N ARG A 69 -5.69 -10.78 2.37
CA ARG A 69 -5.16 -11.81 3.30
C ARG A 69 -3.65 -11.65 3.47
N GLN A 70 -2.88 -11.61 2.38
CA GLN A 70 -1.43 -11.45 2.44
C GLN A 70 -1.05 -10.12 3.10
N TYR A 71 -1.74 -9.03 2.73
CA TYR A 71 -1.51 -7.71 3.30
C TYR A 71 -1.65 -7.68 4.83
N PHE A 72 -2.75 -8.23 5.38
CA PHE A 72 -2.99 -8.23 6.82
C PHE A 72 -2.18 -9.28 7.58
N TRP A 73 -1.87 -10.42 6.96
CA TRP A 73 -1.00 -11.45 7.54
C TRP A 73 0.44 -10.98 7.69
N ASN A 74 0.93 -10.19 6.72
CA ASN A 74 2.26 -9.62 6.75
C ASN A 74 2.31 -8.35 7.62
N SER A 75 3.53 -7.84 7.84
CA SER A 75 3.79 -6.65 8.66
C SER A 75 3.11 -5.39 8.09
N TYR A 76 2.86 -5.35 6.78
CA TYR A 76 2.27 -4.21 6.07
C TYR A 76 0.86 -3.82 6.53
N GLY A 77 0.08 -4.74 7.11
CA GLY A 77 -1.31 -4.46 7.49
C GLY A 77 -1.48 -3.26 8.43
N ILE A 78 -0.47 -2.88 9.21
CA ILE A 78 -0.52 -1.69 10.05
C ILE A 78 -0.72 -0.39 9.25
N THR A 79 -0.34 -0.37 7.97
CA THR A 79 -0.45 0.81 7.11
C THR A 79 -1.86 1.09 6.61
N ALA A 80 -2.85 0.24 6.94
CA ALA A 80 -4.17 0.25 6.29
C ALA A 80 -4.93 1.57 6.50
N GLN A 81 -4.86 2.15 7.70
CA GLN A 81 -5.48 3.44 7.97
C GLN A 81 -4.82 4.57 7.18
N GLY A 82 -3.49 4.52 7.03
CA GLY A 82 -2.75 5.44 6.17
C GLY A 82 -3.11 5.27 4.69
N ALA A 83 -3.30 4.02 4.22
CA ALA A 83 -3.67 3.73 2.85
C ALA A 83 -5.09 4.25 2.53
N ILE A 84 -6.06 4.08 3.44
CA ILE A 84 -7.41 4.64 3.30
C ILE A 84 -7.36 6.17 3.17
N GLN A 85 -6.56 6.84 4.00
CA GLN A 85 -6.36 8.30 3.91
C GLN A 85 -5.69 8.70 2.59
N GLY A 86 -4.68 7.96 2.16
CA GLY A 86 -3.98 8.20 0.90
C GLY A 86 -4.89 8.04 -0.31
N PHE A 87 -5.67 6.96 -0.39
CA PHE A 87 -6.64 6.76 -1.45
C PHE A 87 -7.65 7.92 -1.53
N ARG A 88 -8.20 8.36 -0.40
CA ARG A 88 -9.10 9.53 -0.36
C ARG A 88 -8.41 10.81 -0.84
N ALA A 89 -7.17 11.06 -0.42
CA ALA A 89 -6.41 12.23 -0.85
C ALA A 89 -6.14 12.21 -2.37
N MET A 90 -6.11 11.02 -2.99
CA MET A 90 -5.95 10.81 -4.43
C MET A 90 -7.30 10.78 -5.19
N GLY A 91 -8.43 10.95 -4.49
CA GLY A 91 -9.77 10.86 -5.10
C GLY A 91 -10.24 9.42 -5.40
N LEU A 92 -9.55 8.41 -4.88
CA LEU A 92 -9.81 6.99 -5.10
C LEU A 92 -10.76 6.42 -4.02
N GLU A 93 -11.97 6.98 -3.95
CA GLU A 93 -12.93 6.64 -2.89
C GLU A 93 -13.33 5.15 -2.88
N THR A 94 -13.43 4.52 -4.05
CA THR A 94 -13.77 3.09 -4.15
C THR A 94 -12.67 2.21 -3.53
N HIS A 95 -11.40 2.50 -3.78
CA HIS A 95 -10.26 1.79 -3.16
C HIS A 95 -10.22 1.98 -1.65
N ALA A 96 -10.45 3.23 -1.21
CA ALA A 96 -10.53 3.55 0.21
C ALA A 96 -11.63 2.76 0.90
N GLU A 97 -12.79 2.64 0.26
CA GLU A 97 -13.94 1.92 0.80
C GLU A 97 -13.72 0.40 0.83
N LEU A 98 -13.15 -0.20 -0.22
CA LEU A 98 -12.78 -1.62 -0.22
C LEU A 98 -11.78 -1.95 0.89
N THR A 99 -10.75 -1.10 1.06
CA THR A 99 -9.76 -1.27 2.13
C THR A 99 -10.40 -1.12 3.51
N ARG A 100 -11.32 -0.16 3.69
CA ARG A 100 -12.07 0.03 4.93
C ARG A 100 -12.94 -1.19 5.25
N GLN A 101 -13.62 -1.75 4.26
CA GLN A 101 -14.41 -2.99 4.42
C GLN A 101 -13.51 -4.16 4.81
N ALA A 102 -12.35 -4.29 4.18
CA ALA A 102 -11.37 -5.31 4.53
C ALA A 102 -10.90 -5.17 5.99
N CYS A 103 -10.60 -3.95 6.45
CA CYS A 103 -10.26 -3.68 7.86
C CYS A 103 -11.38 -4.07 8.83
N ALA A 104 -12.64 -3.81 8.46
CA ALA A 104 -13.80 -4.09 9.32
C ALA A 104 -14.01 -5.60 9.57
N LEU A 105 -13.51 -6.47 8.68
CA LEU A 105 -13.55 -7.92 8.90
C LEU A 105 -12.64 -8.36 10.05
N LEU A 106 -11.62 -7.56 10.42
CA LEU A 106 -10.74 -7.87 11.56
C LEU A 106 -11.34 -7.46 12.93
N GLY A 107 -12.53 -6.86 12.95
CA GLY A 107 -13.25 -6.50 14.17
C GLY A 107 -13.56 -5.01 14.30
N GLU A 108 -14.27 -4.65 15.38
CA GLU A 108 -14.70 -3.27 15.66
C GLU A 108 -13.51 -2.31 15.87
N SER A 109 -12.44 -2.81 16.49
CA SER A 109 -11.16 -2.11 16.62
C SER A 109 -10.13 -2.82 15.76
N PHE A 110 -9.47 -2.07 14.87
CA PHE A 110 -8.43 -2.64 14.01
C PHE A 110 -7.22 -3.11 14.85
N PRO A 111 -6.74 -4.36 14.69
CA PRO A 111 -5.56 -4.84 15.39
C PRO A 111 -4.28 -4.33 14.71
N GLU A 112 -3.56 -3.41 15.36
CA GLU A 112 -2.29 -2.89 14.84
C GLU A 112 -1.13 -3.90 14.97
N GLU A 113 -1.19 -4.77 15.98
CA GLU A 113 -0.21 -5.84 16.18
C GLU A 113 -0.35 -6.93 15.12
N ARG A 114 0.75 -7.26 14.42
CA ARG A 114 0.74 -8.26 13.35
C ARG A 114 0.26 -9.63 13.83
N LEU A 115 0.73 -10.09 14.99
CA LEU A 115 0.33 -11.39 15.53
C LEU A 115 -1.18 -11.46 15.80
N ALA A 116 -1.78 -10.37 16.29
CA ALA A 116 -3.22 -10.29 16.49
C ALA A 116 -3.98 -10.36 15.15
N ARG A 117 -3.48 -9.69 14.10
CA ARG A 117 -4.06 -9.83 12.75
C ARG A 117 -3.93 -11.25 12.22
N MET A 118 -2.77 -11.89 12.37
CA MET A 118 -2.54 -13.26 11.89
C MET A 118 -3.52 -14.26 12.52
N GLU A 119 -3.78 -14.15 13.82
CA GLU A 119 -4.74 -15.02 14.52
C GLU A 119 -6.15 -14.90 13.91
N ILE A 120 -6.57 -13.68 13.56
CA ILE A 120 -7.89 -13.41 13.00
C ILE A 120 -7.96 -13.81 11.51
N VAL A 121 -6.94 -13.45 10.73
CA VAL A 121 -6.86 -13.73 9.29
C VAL A 121 -6.77 -15.23 9.02
N GLY A 122 -6.03 -15.97 9.87
CA GLY A 122 -5.88 -17.41 9.77
C GLY A 122 -4.96 -17.90 8.64
N GLU A 123 -4.55 -19.16 8.73
CA GLU A 123 -3.70 -19.83 7.74
C GLU A 123 -4.39 -20.02 6.38
N VAL A 124 -3.60 -20.15 5.31
CA VAL A 124 -4.13 -20.43 3.97
C VAL A 124 -4.88 -21.76 3.98
N GLY A 125 -6.13 -21.77 3.51
CA GLY A 125 -6.99 -22.97 3.49
C GLY A 125 -7.58 -23.35 4.85
N GLY A 126 -7.35 -22.53 5.89
CA GLY A 126 -7.99 -22.67 7.20
C GLY A 126 -9.38 -22.01 7.26
N SER A 127 -9.97 -21.95 8.46
CA SER A 127 -11.26 -21.30 8.74
C SER A 127 -11.14 -19.80 9.02
N GLY A 128 -10.15 -19.14 8.41
CA GLY A 128 -9.87 -17.71 8.60
C GLY A 128 -10.87 -16.80 7.89
N ILE A 129 -10.59 -15.49 7.87
CA ILE A 129 -11.40 -14.53 7.11
C ILE A 129 -11.33 -14.83 5.62
N ASP A 130 -12.49 -14.80 4.96
CA ASP A 130 -12.61 -14.82 3.52
C ASP A 130 -12.60 -13.37 2.96
N PHE A 131 -11.54 -13.02 2.23
CA PHE A 131 -11.40 -11.74 1.55
C PHE A 131 -11.71 -11.79 0.05
N ASN A 132 -12.07 -12.96 -0.51
CA ASN A 132 -12.09 -13.18 -1.96
C ASN A 132 -12.97 -12.16 -2.70
N ALA A 133 -14.15 -11.84 -2.18
CA ALA A 133 -15.04 -10.86 -2.82
C ALA A 133 -14.46 -9.44 -2.83
N LEU A 134 -13.65 -9.07 -1.83
CA LEU A 134 -12.98 -7.78 -1.76
C LEU A 134 -11.73 -7.75 -2.65
N ASP A 135 -10.99 -8.85 -2.69
CA ASP A 135 -9.85 -9.05 -3.58
C ASP A 135 -10.31 -8.94 -5.05
N ASP A 136 -11.34 -9.69 -5.43
CA ASP A 136 -11.94 -9.66 -6.78
C ASP A 136 -12.38 -8.23 -7.18
N ALA A 137 -13.02 -7.51 -6.25
CA ALA A 137 -13.44 -6.14 -6.48
C ALA A 137 -12.25 -5.19 -6.64
N PHE A 138 -11.19 -5.36 -5.85
CA PHE A 138 -9.97 -4.57 -5.95
C PHE A 138 -9.25 -4.83 -7.28
N TYR A 139 -9.11 -6.10 -7.67
CA TYR A 139 -8.49 -6.49 -8.94
C TYR A 139 -9.27 -5.96 -10.14
N ALA A 140 -10.61 -6.00 -10.10
CA ALA A 140 -11.44 -5.45 -11.16
C ALA A 140 -11.24 -3.94 -11.37
N LEU A 141 -10.94 -3.18 -10.30
CA LEU A 141 -10.57 -1.77 -10.42
C LEU A 141 -9.20 -1.62 -11.09
N GLU A 142 -8.21 -2.41 -10.67
CA GLU A 142 -6.84 -2.31 -11.19
C GLU A 142 -6.69 -2.81 -12.63
N GLU A 143 -7.46 -3.82 -13.05
CA GLU A 143 -7.51 -4.27 -14.45
C GLU A 143 -8.17 -3.24 -15.37
N ASN A 144 -9.09 -2.43 -14.83
CA ASN A 144 -9.72 -1.35 -15.56
C ASN A 144 -8.83 -0.11 -15.53
N LYS A 145 -8.08 0.13 -16.60
CA LYS A 145 -7.16 1.28 -16.75
C LYS A 145 -7.76 2.65 -16.40
N ARG A 146 -9.07 2.85 -16.52
CA ARG A 146 -9.72 4.11 -16.14
C ARG A 146 -9.84 4.26 -14.63
N ASP A 147 -10.08 3.15 -13.96
CA ASP A 147 -10.42 3.11 -12.53
C ASP A 147 -9.23 2.66 -11.67
N SER A 148 -8.15 2.13 -12.25
CA SER A 148 -6.91 1.77 -11.56
C SER A 148 -6.30 2.97 -10.81
N ALA A 149 -5.71 2.67 -9.65
CA ALA A 149 -5.00 3.65 -8.84
C ALA A 149 -3.71 4.16 -9.50
N GLU A 150 -3.13 3.44 -10.47
CA GLU A 150 -1.76 3.70 -10.99
C GLU A 150 -1.54 5.15 -11.42
N ALA A 151 -2.43 5.70 -12.25
CA ALA A 151 -2.25 7.06 -12.78
C ALA A 151 -2.41 8.13 -11.69
N ALA A 152 -3.38 7.97 -10.80
CA ALA A 152 -3.63 8.92 -9.71
C ALA A 152 -2.51 8.87 -8.67
N LEU A 153 -2.06 7.66 -8.31
CA LEU A 153 -0.96 7.43 -7.37
C LEU A 153 0.35 8.02 -7.89
N ASN A 154 0.69 7.78 -9.16
CA ASN A 154 1.90 8.34 -9.76
C ASN A 154 1.83 9.87 -9.90
N ALA A 155 0.68 10.43 -10.31
CA ALA A 155 0.51 11.89 -10.37
C ALA A 155 0.66 12.54 -8.98
N TYR A 156 0.07 11.92 -7.95
CA TYR A 156 0.19 12.39 -6.57
C TYR A 156 1.63 12.26 -6.06
N ALA A 157 2.34 11.18 -6.41
CA ALA A 157 3.73 10.97 -6.06
C ALA A 157 4.68 11.96 -6.76
N THR A 158 4.45 12.31 -8.03
CA THR A 158 5.21 13.36 -8.72
C THR A 158 5.05 14.70 -8.04
N ALA A 159 3.80 15.13 -7.80
CA ALA A 159 3.51 16.36 -7.07
C ALA A 159 4.17 16.35 -5.68
N ALA A 160 4.24 15.16 -5.07
CA ALA A 160 4.89 14.98 -3.80
C ALA A 160 6.40 15.17 -3.84
N LEU A 161 7.09 14.62 -4.83
CA LEU A 161 8.52 14.79 -4.97
C LEU A 161 8.91 16.24 -5.29
N ASP A 162 8.05 16.96 -6.03
CA ASP A 162 8.29 18.35 -6.43
C ASP A 162 7.98 19.38 -5.33
N GLY A 163 7.45 18.95 -4.18
CA GLY A 163 7.06 19.86 -3.11
C GLY A 163 5.80 20.68 -3.41
N HIS A 164 5.03 20.30 -4.43
CA HIS A 164 3.81 20.97 -4.87
C HIS A 164 2.57 20.24 -4.33
N TRP A 165 2.18 20.56 -3.11
CA TRP A 165 0.99 19.99 -2.46
C TRP A 165 -0.14 21.05 -2.48
N GLN A 166 -1.32 20.71 -3.02
CA GLN A 166 -2.54 21.52 -2.89
C GLN A 166 -3.44 20.97 -1.78
#